data_AF-A0A1L8WRR6-F1
#
_entry.id   AF-A0A1L8WRR6-F1
#
_cell.length_a   1.000
_cell.length_b   1.000
_cell.length_c   1.000
_cell.angle_alpha   90.00
_cell.angle_beta   90.00
_cell.angle_gamma   90.00
#
_symmetry.space_group_name_H-M   'P 1'
#
loop_
_entity.id
_entity.type
_entity.pdbx_description
1 polymer ?
#
loop_
_entity_poly.entity_id
_entity_poly.type
_entity_poly.pdbx_seq_one_letter_code
_entity_poly.pdbx_strand_id
1 'polypeptide(L)'
;MKLTEYLDVLIPRGGVNLIRQVKEQATVPVIETGTGNNHIYIDKDAQLTMATNVVINAKALRPFVCNAVETLLIHSEIAPFFLPAIEKELVEHGVALRAETGAQWNI
;
A
#
# COMPACT_ATOMS: atom_id res chain seq x y z
N MET A 1 -15.16 -0.32 -26.36
CA MET A 1 -16.62 -0.14 -26.28
C MET A 1 -16.98 1.24 -26.81
N LYS A 2 -17.88 1.34 -27.80
CA LYS A 2 -18.22 2.60 -28.50
C LYS A 2 -19.70 2.92 -28.31
N LEU A 3 -20.06 3.41 -27.13
CA LEU A 3 -21.44 3.75 -26.75
C LEU A 3 -21.54 5.20 -26.24
N THR A 4 -20.77 6.11 -26.84
CA THR A 4 -20.68 7.53 -26.44
C THR A 4 -22.00 8.30 -26.53
N GLU A 5 -22.98 7.80 -27.29
CA GLU A 5 -24.32 8.37 -27.35
C GLU A 5 -25.22 7.97 -26.16
N TYR A 6 -24.79 6.98 -25.37
CA TYR A 6 -25.61 6.37 -24.31
C TYR A 6 -24.92 6.33 -22.94
N LEU A 7 -23.60 6.48 -22.89
CA LEU A 7 -22.79 6.39 -21.67
C LEU A 7 -21.85 7.59 -21.57
N ASP A 8 -21.92 8.31 -20.45
CA ASP A 8 -21.06 9.48 -20.18
C ASP A 8 -19.72 9.10 -19.54
N VAL A 9 -19.67 7.99 -18.79
CA VAL A 9 -18.48 7.60 -18.02
C VAL A 9 -18.44 6.09 -17.74
N LEU A 10 -17.24 5.53 -17.65
CA LEU A 10 -17.00 4.18 -17.14
C LEU A 10 -16.17 4.21 -15.85
N ILE A 11 -16.58 3.38 -14.88
CA ILE A 11 -15.88 3.23 -13.60
C ILE A 11 -15.56 1.74 -13.40
N PRO A 12 -14.49 1.22 -14.01
CA PRO A 12 -14.14 -0.19 -13.90
C PRO A 12 -13.73 -0.53 -12.45
N ARG A 13 -14.30 -1.61 -11.93
CA ARG A 13 -13.95 -2.19 -10.62
C ARG A 13 -13.64 -3.67 -10.80
N GLY A 14 -12.42 -4.08 -10.46
CA GLY A 14 -11.99 -5.46 -10.61
C GLY A 14 -10.49 -5.57 -10.79
N GLY A 15 -10.04 -6.69 -11.34
CA GLY A 15 -8.62 -6.96 -11.53
C GLY A 15 -7.95 -6.01 -12.53
N VAL A 16 -6.62 -5.92 -12.45
CA VAL A 16 -5.77 -5.06 -13.29
C VAL A 16 -6.06 -5.25 -14.78
N ASN A 17 -6.31 -6.49 -15.23
CA ASN A 17 -6.62 -6.77 -16.63
C ASN A 17 -7.95 -6.16 -17.09
N LEU A 18 -8.99 -6.18 -16.25
CA LEU A 18 -10.27 -5.56 -16.57
C LEU A 18 -10.11 -4.04 -16.67
N ILE A 19 -9.47 -3.43 -15.67
CA ILE A 19 -9.23 -2.00 -15.62
C ILE A 19 -8.43 -1.56 -16.85
N ARG A 20 -7.34 -2.28 -17.16
CA ARG A 20 -6.50 -2.03 -18.33
C ARG A 20 -7.28 -2.15 -19.65
N GLN A 21 -8.06 -3.22 -19.83
CA GLN A 21 -8.88 -3.40 -21.03
C GLN A 21 -9.90 -2.27 -21.21
N VAL A 22 -10.60 -1.88 -20.14
CA VAL A 22 -11.56 -0.77 -20.19
C VAL A 22 -10.85 0.53 -20.54
N LYS A 23 -9.71 0.82 -19.92
CA LYS A 23 -8.91 2.02 -20.20
C LYS A 23 -8.39 2.08 -21.64
N GLU A 24 -7.92 0.96 -22.18
CA GLU A 24 -7.38 0.88 -23.55
C GLU A 24 -8.47 0.97 -24.63
N GLN A 25 -9.69 0.51 -24.34
CA GLN A 25 -10.75 0.33 -25.35
C GLN A 25 -11.95 1.27 -25.21
N ALA A 26 -12.09 1.99 -24.10
CA ALA A 26 -13.18 2.93 -23.90
C ALA A 26 -13.00 4.17 -24.77
N THR A 27 -14.10 4.61 -25.40
CA THR A 27 -14.17 5.90 -26.08
C THR A 27 -14.80 7.00 -25.23
N VAL A 28 -15.38 6.62 -24.10
CA VAL A 28 -15.93 7.53 -23.07
C VAL A 28 -14.89 7.75 -21.97
N PRO A 29 -14.94 8.86 -21.21
CA PRO A 29 -14.10 9.07 -20.05
C PRO A 29 -14.11 7.88 -19.07
N VAL A 30 -12.95 7.55 -18.50
CA VAL A 30 -12.78 6.45 -17.54
C VAL A 30 -12.23 6.99 -16.23
N ILE A 31 -12.88 6.64 -15.12
CA ILE A 31 -12.36 6.88 -13.77
C ILE A 31 -11.76 5.56 -13.27
N GLU A 32 -10.44 5.49 -13.25
CA GLU A 32 -9.67 4.34 -12.78
C GLU A 32 -9.35 4.47 -11.28
N THR A 33 -9.36 3.35 -10.56
CA THR A 33 -8.80 3.26 -9.21
C THR A 33 -7.39 2.68 -9.26
N GLY A 34 -6.45 3.29 -8.53
CA GLY A 34 -5.03 2.92 -8.55
C GLY A 34 -4.71 1.53 -7.99
N THR A 35 -3.46 1.10 -8.22
CA THR A 35 -2.96 -0.25 -7.92
C THR A 35 -2.58 -0.49 -6.45
N GLY A 36 -2.34 0.56 -5.67
CA GLY A 36 -2.22 0.46 -4.21
C GLY A 36 -0.86 0.07 -3.65
N ASN A 37 0.20 0.83 -3.96
CA ASN A 37 1.52 0.64 -3.34
C ASN A 37 1.74 1.66 -2.21
N ASN A 38 1.22 1.35 -1.02
CA ASN A 38 1.19 2.31 0.09
C ASN A 38 2.40 2.16 1.01
N HIS A 39 2.84 3.29 1.55
CA HIS A 39 4.03 3.38 2.38
C HIS A 39 3.67 4.00 3.74
N ILE A 40 4.27 3.48 4.80
CA ILE A 40 4.25 4.11 6.12
C ILE A 40 5.68 4.51 6.46
N TYR A 41 5.87 5.75 6.90
CA TYR A 41 7.12 6.24 7.43
C TYR A 41 6.99 6.47 8.95
N ILE A 42 7.90 5.87 9.71
CA ILE A 42 8.00 6.05 11.16
C ILE A 42 9.14 7.01 11.44
N ASP A 43 8.76 8.23 11.82
CA ASP A 43 9.69 9.29 12.20
C ASP A 43 10.35 9.01 13.57
N LYS A 44 11.50 9.65 13.82
CA LYS A 44 12.23 9.53 15.10
C LYS A 44 11.41 9.98 16.30
N ASP A 45 10.49 10.93 16.13
CA ASP A 45 9.66 11.47 17.20
C ASP A 45 8.31 10.72 17.32
N ALA A 46 8.13 9.62 16.58
CA ALA A 46 6.90 8.84 16.60
C ALA A 46 6.71 8.09 17.93
N GLN A 47 5.46 8.06 18.41
CA GLN A 47 5.09 7.20 19.53
C GLN A 47 5.04 5.74 19.07
N LEU A 48 6.06 4.96 19.45
CA LEU A 48 6.30 3.61 18.91
C LEU A 48 5.12 2.64 19.09
N THR A 49 4.41 2.69 20.23
CA THR A 49 3.23 1.83 20.46
C THR A 49 2.10 2.16 19.49
N MET A 50 1.86 3.44 19.22
CA MET A 50 0.87 3.86 18.23
C MET A 50 1.32 3.43 16.82
N ALA A 51 2.59 3.63 16.49
CA ALA A 51 3.16 3.21 15.22
C ALA A 51 2.94 1.72 14.96
N THR A 52 3.21 0.85 15.94
CA THR A 52 2.93 -0.59 15.83
C THR A 52 1.46 -0.85 15.50
N ASN A 53 0.53 -0.28 16.27
CA ASN A 53 -0.91 -0.48 16.04
C ASN A 53 -1.35 -0.05 14.64
N VAL A 54 -0.83 1.09 14.15
CA VAL A 54 -1.13 1.61 12.81
C VAL A 54 -0.60 0.67 11.74
N VAL A 55 0.65 0.20 11.87
CA VAL A 55 1.28 -0.71 10.90
C VAL A 55 0.54 -2.05 10.82
N ILE A 56 0.20 -2.64 11.97
CA ILE A 56 -0.55 -3.90 12.01
C ILE A 56 -1.95 -3.73 11.41
N ASN A 57 -2.66 -2.66 11.76
CA ASN A 57 -3.96 -2.37 11.16
C ASN A 57 -3.87 -2.22 9.63
N ALA A 58 -2.86 -1.48 9.16
CA ALA A 58 -2.66 -1.21 7.75
C ALA A 58 -2.22 -2.43 6.95
N LYS A 59 -1.49 -3.39 7.55
CA LYS A 59 -1.02 -4.60 6.83
C LYS A 59 -1.92 -5.82 7.01
N ALA A 60 -2.22 -6.16 8.25
CA ALA A 60 -2.73 -7.49 8.62
C ALA A 60 -4.25 -7.57 8.62
N LEU A 61 -4.98 -6.45 8.80
CA LEU A 61 -6.44 -6.49 8.92
C LEU A 61 -7.13 -6.91 7.62
N ARG A 62 -6.73 -6.30 6.49
CA ARG A 62 -7.23 -6.63 5.15
C ARG A 62 -6.06 -6.57 4.14
N PRO A 63 -5.25 -7.62 4.01
CA PRO A 63 -4.05 -7.57 3.16
C PRO A 63 -4.34 -7.45 1.66
N PHE A 64 -5.58 -7.72 1.22
CA PHE A 64 -5.98 -7.81 -0.19
C PHE A 64 -6.60 -6.52 -0.75
N VAL A 65 -6.78 -5.48 0.07
CA VAL A 65 -7.32 -4.20 -0.40
C VAL A 65 -6.21 -3.27 -0.89
N CYS A 66 -6.53 -2.40 -1.85
CA CYS A 66 -5.54 -1.51 -2.47
C CYS A 66 -4.96 -0.44 -1.54
N ASN A 67 -5.47 -0.28 -0.32
CA ASN A 67 -4.93 0.66 0.67
C ASN A 67 -4.11 -0.04 1.78
N ALA A 68 -3.88 -1.35 1.68
CA ALA A 68 -2.97 -2.04 2.59
C ALA A 68 -1.53 -1.51 2.43
N VAL A 69 -0.78 -1.43 3.53
CA VAL A 69 0.63 -1.00 3.46
C VAL A 69 1.49 -2.07 2.82
N GLU A 70 2.40 -1.68 1.94
CA GLU A 70 3.36 -2.60 1.30
C GLU A 70 4.79 -2.34 1.79
N THR A 71 5.12 -1.09 2.05
CA THR A 71 6.47 -0.68 2.45
C THR A 71 6.46 0.06 3.78
N LEU A 72 7.31 -0.37 4.71
CA LEU A 72 7.56 0.32 5.97
C LEU A 72 8.95 0.95 5.94
N LEU A 73 9.01 2.26 6.15
CA LEU A 73 10.22 3.05 6.26
C LEU A 73 10.37 3.48 7.72
N ILE A 74 11.55 3.32 8.31
CA ILE A 74 11.80 3.65 9.72
C ILE A 74 13.01 4.56 9.79
N HIS A 75 12.90 5.66 10.52
CA HIS A 75 14.00 6.59 10.74
C HIS A 75 15.20 5.87 11.41
N SER A 76 16.39 6.10 10.89
CA SER A 76 17.62 5.38 11.26
C SER A 76 17.94 5.43 12.77
N GLU A 77 17.71 6.58 13.42
CA GLU A 77 17.92 6.76 14.87
C GLU A 77 17.09 5.80 15.75
N ILE A 78 15.87 5.47 15.35
CA ILE A 78 14.98 4.59 16.13
C ILE A 78 14.98 3.15 15.63
N ALA A 79 15.47 2.90 14.40
CA ALA A 79 15.46 1.60 13.76
C ALA A 79 16.10 0.48 14.62
N PRO A 80 17.27 0.67 15.28
CA PRO A 80 17.86 -0.38 16.12
C PRO A 80 16.97 -0.85 17.28
N PHE A 81 16.09 0.03 17.78
CA PHE A 81 15.22 -0.25 18.92
C PHE A 81 13.83 -0.71 18.48
N PHE A 82 13.33 -0.19 17.36
CA PHE A 82 11.97 -0.44 16.90
C PHE A 82 11.86 -1.65 15.96
N LEU A 83 12.86 -1.89 15.10
CA LEU A 83 12.83 -3.00 14.13
C LEU A 83 12.57 -4.37 14.78
N PRO A 84 13.25 -4.77 15.87
CA PRO A 84 13.00 -6.09 16.46
C PRO A 84 11.57 -6.24 17.00
N ALA A 85 11.00 -5.16 17.54
CA ALA A 85 9.64 -5.18 18.09
C ALA A 85 8.59 -5.28 17.00
N ILE A 86 8.69 -4.47 15.94
CA ILE A 86 7.71 -4.47 14.85
C ILE A 86 7.82 -5.74 13.98
N GLU A 87 9.04 -6.27 13.79
CA GLU A 87 9.26 -7.54 13.09
C GLU A 87 8.53 -8.69 13.78
N LYS A 88 8.70 -8.82 15.10
CA LYS A 88 8.02 -9.84 15.90
C LYS A 88 6.50 -9.75 15.72
N GLU A 89 5.94 -8.55 15.88
CA GLU A 89 4.50 -8.34 15.80
C GLU A 89 3.94 -8.68 14.40
N LEU A 90 4.64 -8.28 13.33
CA LEU A 90 4.25 -8.58 11.96
C LEU A 90 4.31 -10.08 11.66
N VAL A 91 5.34 -10.78 12.12
CA VAL A 91 5.49 -12.22 11.96
C VAL A 91 4.40 -12.98 12.72
N GLU A 92 4.05 -12.55 13.94
CA GLU A 92 2.95 -13.12 14.73
C GLU A 92 1.59 -12.98 14.02
N HIS A 93 1.42 -11.92 13.21
CA HIS A 93 0.26 -11.71 12.34
C HIS A 93 0.35 -12.40 10.97
N GLY A 94 1.36 -13.26 10.75
CA GLY A 94 1.53 -14.01 9.50
C GLY A 94 2.06 -13.19 8.33
N VAL A 95 2.67 -12.02 8.59
CA VAL A 95 3.25 -11.18 7.55
C VAL A 95 4.68 -11.64 7.23
N ALA A 96 4.93 -11.95 5.96
CA ALA A 96 6.29 -12.21 5.46
C ALA A 96 7.02 -10.90 5.21
N LEU A 97 8.20 -10.75 5.80
CA LEU A 97 9.03 -9.54 5.67
C LEU A 97 10.11 -9.72 4.61
N ARG A 98 10.39 -8.63 3.89
CA ARG A 98 11.53 -8.51 2.97
C ARG A 98 12.28 -7.24 3.33
N ALA A 99 13.56 -7.38 3.66
CA ALA A 99 14.41 -6.27 4.04
C ALA A 99 15.55 -6.12 3.04
N GLU A 100 15.91 -4.87 2.73
CA GLU A 100 17.10 -4.53 1.99
C GLU A 100 18.21 -4.08 2.96
N THR A 101 19.42 -4.58 2.79
CA THR A 101 20.55 -4.20 3.63
C THR A 101 21.07 -2.82 3.23
N GLY A 102 21.00 -1.85 4.13
CA GLY A 102 21.60 -0.53 3.92
C GLY A 102 20.80 0.44 3.05
N ALA A 103 19.48 0.27 2.93
CA ALA A 103 18.61 1.21 2.22
C ALA A 103 18.68 2.62 2.84
N GLN A 104 19.45 3.51 2.21
CA GLN A 104 19.50 4.94 2.53
C GLN A 104 18.71 5.69 1.45
N TRP A 105 17.55 6.23 1.85
CA TRP A 105 16.84 7.17 1.01
C TRP A 105 17.45 8.55 1.21
N ASN A 106 18.30 8.98 0.27
CA ASN A 106 18.72 10.36 0.18
C ASN A 106 17.53 11.17 -0.34
N ILE A 107 16.85 11.88 0.57
CA ILE A 107 15.84 12.89 0.24
C ILE A 107 16.55 14.20 -0.06
#